data_AF-A0A8J6RMT8-F1
#
_entry.id   AF-A0A8J6RMT8-F1
#
_cell.length_a   1.000
_cell.length_b   1.000
_cell.length_c   1.000
_cell.angle_alpha   90.00
_cell.angle_beta   90.00
_cell.angle_gamma   90.00
#
_symmetry.space_group_name_H-M   'P 1'
#
loop_
_entity.id
_entity.type
_entity.pdbx_description
1 polymer ?
#
loop_
_entity_poly.entity_id
_entity_poly.type
_entity_poly.pdbx_seq_one_letter_code
_entity_poly.pdbx_strand_id
1 'polypeptide(L)' 'MDRSKIVAIVAGAISITLALAYLLLVQLLDFRREMIPAPVSILPQAVQVALPVDLVVEISFTPSLQPEGNV' A
#
# COMPACT_ATOMS: atom_id res chain seq x y z
N MET A 1 -10.46 -13.64 -51.47
CA MET A 1 -11.07 -13.79 -50.12
C MET A 1 -12.19 -12.80 -50.01
N ASP A 2 -13.36 -13.22 -49.50
CA ASP A 2 -14.51 -12.34 -49.36
C ASP A 2 -14.15 -11.13 -48.49
N ARG A 3 -14.56 -9.95 -48.93
CA ARG A 3 -14.39 -8.66 -48.22
C ARG A 3 -14.78 -8.74 -46.74
N SER A 4 -15.83 -9.52 -46.43
CA SER A 4 -16.29 -9.74 -45.05
C SER A 4 -15.25 -10.43 -44.16
N LYS A 5 -14.54 -11.41 -44.71
CA LYS A 5 -13.50 -12.16 -43.97
C LYS A 5 -12.29 -11.27 -43.66
N ILE A 6 -11.93 -10.37 -44.58
CA ILE A 6 -10.83 -9.42 -44.40
C ILE A 6 -11.16 -8.44 -43.27
N VAL A 7 -12.36 -7.86 -43.28
CA VAL A 7 -12.80 -6.93 -42.23
C VAL A 7 -12.83 -7.59 -40.86
N ALA A 8 -13.30 -8.84 -40.76
CA ALA A 8 -13.33 -9.58 -39.51
C ALA A 8 -11.93 -9.79 -38.92
N ILE A 9 -10.95 -10.16 -39.76
CA ILE A 9 -9.56 -10.36 -39.34
C ILE A 9 -8.94 -9.03 -38.91
N VAL A 10 -9.17 -7.95 -39.67
CA VAL A 10 -8.63 -6.62 -39.36
C VAL A 10 -9.21 -6.10 -38.04
N ALA A 11 -10.52 -6.25 -37.80
CA ALA A 11 -11.15 -5.85 -36.54
C ALA A 11 -10.58 -6.64 -35.35
N GLY A 12 -10.38 -7.95 -35.51
CA GLY A 12 -9.72 -8.79 -34.51
C GLY A 12 -8.29 -8.35 -34.22
N ALA A 13 -7.50 -8.09 -35.27
CA ALA A 13 -6.11 -7.63 -35.14
C ALA A 13 -6.02 -6.27 -34.46
N ILE A 14 -6.90 -5.32 -34.80
CA ILE A 14 -6.98 -4.00 -34.16
C ILE A 14 -7.31 -4.14 -32.68
N SER A 15 -8.29 -4.97 -32.32
CA SER A 15 -8.67 -5.23 -30.92
C SER A 15 -7.50 -5.78 -30.10
N ILE A 16 -6.80 -6.79 -30.62
CA ILE A 16 -5.63 -7.37 -29.97
C ILE A 16 -4.50 -6.34 -29.83
N THR A 17 -4.24 -5.57 -30.88
CA THR A 17 -3.18 -4.53 -30.87
C THR A 17 -3.48 -3.47 -29.82
N LEU A 18 -4.72 -2.99 -29.73
CA LEU A 18 -5.16 -2.03 -28.71
C LEU A 18 -5.05 -2.61 -27.29
N ALA A 19 -5.45 -3.87 -27.08
CA ALA A 19 -5.35 -4.52 -25.79
C ALA A 19 -3.89 -4.62 -25.32
N LEU A 20 -2.99 -5.05 -26.21
CA LEU A 20 -1.56 -5.13 -25.92
C LEU A 20 -0.95 -3.74 -25.70
N ALA A 21 -1.29 -2.76 -26.52
CA ALA A 21 -0.82 -1.39 -26.36
C ALA A 21 -1.25 -0.81 -25.01
N TYR A 22 -2.50 -1.05 -24.58
CA TYR A 22 -3.00 -0.61 -23.28
C TYR A 22 -2.23 -1.26 -22.12
N LEU A 23 -2.01 -2.58 -22.17
CA LEU A 23 -1.25 -3.28 -21.13
C LEU A 23 0.18 -2.75 -21.03
N LEU A 24 0.86 -2.53 -22.17
CA LEU A 24 2.21 -1.95 -22.18
C LEU A 24 2.23 -0.52 -21.65
N LEU A 25 1.22 0.29 -21.97
CA LEU A 25 1.10 1.66 -21.50
C LEU A 25 0.91 1.70 -19.97
N VAL A 26 -0.03 0.91 -19.44
CA VAL A 26 -0.26 0.78 -18.00
C VAL A 26 1.01 0.28 -17.31
N GLN A 27 1.69 -0.71 -17.88
CA GLN A 27 2.94 -1.23 -17.34
C GLN A 27 4.01 -0.12 -17.25
N LEU A 28 4.15 0.69 -18.31
CA LEU A 28 5.08 1.82 -18.34
C LEU A 28 4.73 2.91 -17.33
N LEU A 29 3.44 3.16 -17.13
CA LEU A 29 2.95 4.13 -16.16
C LEU A 29 3.12 3.63 -14.72
N ASP A 30 2.97 2.32 -14.49
CA ASP A 30 3.17 1.69 -13.19
C ASP A 30 4.64 1.67 -12.79
N PHE A 31 5.56 1.49 -13.76
CA PHE A 31 7.01 1.64 -13.54
C PHE A 31 7.44 3.01 -13.01
N ARG A 32 6.61 4.05 -13.11
CA ARG A 32 6.90 5.38 -12.55
C ARG A 32 6.53 5.51 -11.08
N ARG A 33 5.73 4.61 -10.53
CA ARG A 33 5.31 4.64 -9.13
C ARG A 33 6.03 3.56 -8.38
N GLU A 34 7.30 3.82 -8.08
CA GLU A 34 7.88 3.24 -6.87
C GLU A 34 6.95 3.64 -5.72
N MET A 35 6.18 2.68 -5.24
CA MET A 35 5.48 2.79 -3.99
C MET A 35 6.56 2.87 -2.91
N ILE A 36 7.13 4.05 -2.72
CA ILE A 36 7.94 4.35 -1.56
C ILE A 36 6.98 4.13 -0.38
N PRO A 37 7.26 3.17 0.52
CA PRO A 37 6.43 2.97 1.69
C PRO A 37 6.27 4.33 2.35
N ALA A 38 5.03 4.71 2.71
CA ALA A 38 4.79 5.94 3.44
C ALA A 38 5.83 5.98 4.58
N PRO A 39 6.63 7.06 4.71
CA PRO A 39 7.66 7.12 5.71
C PRO A 39 7.05 6.70 7.03
N VAL A 40 7.51 5.58 7.59
CA VAL A 40 7.28 5.28 8.99
C VAL A 40 8.15 6.30 9.71
N SER A 41 7.62 7.51 9.86
CA SER A 41 8.09 8.43 10.87
C SER A 41 8.03 7.61 12.15
N ILE A 42 9.19 7.15 12.60
CA ILE A 42 9.42 6.82 14.00
C ILE A 42 8.80 8.01 14.72
N LEU A 43 7.67 7.75 15.39
CA LEU A 43 6.98 8.75 16.20
C LEU A 43 8.09 9.52 16.93
N PRO A 44 8.13 10.86 16.85
CA PRO A 44 9.23 11.62 17.42
C PRO A 44 9.49 11.09 18.83
N GLN A 45 10.68 10.51 19.02
CA GLN A 45 11.13 10.02 20.31
C GLN A 45 10.88 11.13 21.32
N ALA A 46 10.07 10.79 22.32
CA ALA A 46 9.80 11.58 23.51
C ALA A 46 9.66 13.09 23.26
N VAL A 47 8.42 13.57 23.20
CA VAL A 47 8.14 14.94 23.62
C VAL A 47 8.63 15.06 25.07
N GLN A 48 9.84 15.57 25.26
CA GLN A 48 10.38 15.98 26.55
C GLN A 48 9.60 17.22 26.95
N VAL A 49 8.46 17.02 27.62
CA VAL A 49 7.80 18.12 28.32
C VAL A 49 8.71 18.45 29.50
N ALA A 50 9.34 19.63 29.47
CA ALA A 50 10.04 20.16 30.64
C ALA A 50 8.99 20.47 31.72
N LEU A 51 8.72 19.47 32.55
CA LEU A 51 7.92 19.62 33.75
C LEU A 51 8.79 20.31 34.82
N PRO A 52 8.29 21.29 35.58
CA PRO A 52 9.00 21.78 36.76
C PRO A 52 9.30 20.60 37.70
N VAL A 53 10.48 20.64 38.31
CA VAL A 53 11.31 19.56 38.89
C VAL A 53 10.64 18.62 39.93
N ASP A 54 9.38 18.81 40.28
CA ASP A 54 8.74 18.16 41.43
C ASP A 54 7.65 17.12 41.10
N LEU A 55 7.40 16.79 39.83
CA LEU A 55 6.41 15.76 39.48
C LEU A 55 7.06 14.49 38.92
N VAL A 56 7.40 13.57 39.82
CA VAL A 56 7.71 12.17 39.48
C VAL A 56 6.41 11.49 39.05
N VAL A 57 6.26 11.28 37.73
CA VAL A 57 5.19 10.46 37.17
C VAL A 57 5.73 9.05 36.99
N GLU A 58 5.51 8.19 37.98
CA GLU A 58 5.79 6.76 37.88
C GLU A 58 4.64 6.07 37.13
N ILE A 59 4.81 5.86 35.81
CA ILE A 59 3.84 5.09 35.02
C ILE A 59 4.20 3.60 35.11
N SER A 60 3.85 2.99 36.24
CA SER A 60 3.95 1.54 36.43
C SER A 60 2.78 0.85 35.73
N PHE A 61 2.96 0.42 34.47
CA PHE A 61 2.02 -0.48 33.81
C PHE A 61 2.30 -1.91 34.29
N THR A 62 1.55 -2.36 35.30
CA THR A 62 1.50 -3.78 35.67
C THR A 62 0.49 -4.49 34.77
N PRO A 63 0.91 -5.32 33.80
CA PRO A 63 -0.03 -6.17 33.09
C PRO A 63 -0.51 -7.27 34.07
N SER A 64 -1.72 -7.13 34.58
CA SER A 64 -2.37 -8.15 35.40
C SER A 64 -2.74 -9.35 34.52
N LEU A 65 -1.84 -10.32 34.40
CA LEU A 65 -2.17 -11.64 33.88
C LEU A 65 -3.00 -12.38 34.93
N GLN A 66 -4.32 -12.33 34.78
CA GLN A 66 -5.27 -13.15 35.50
C GLN A 66 -5.62 -14.38 34.65
N PRO A 67 -5.03 -15.56 34.89
CA PRO A 67 -5.65 -16.80 34.44
C PRO A 67 -6.83 -17.09 35.37
N GLU A 68 -8.02 -16.66 34.98
CA GLU A 68 -9.26 -17.28 35.47
C GLU A 68 -9.28 -18.73 34.97
N GLY A 69 -9.05 -19.67 35.87
CA GLY A 69 -9.11 -21.10 35.60
C GLY A 69 -9.09 -21.88 36.91
N ASN A 70 -10.27 -21.95 37.52
CA ASN A 70 -10.57 -22.68 38.75
C ASN A 70 -10.50 -24.21 38.56
N VAL A 71 -10.22 -24.90 39.67
CA VAL A 71 -10.35 -26.35 40.01
C VAL A 71 -9.54 -27.39 39.24
#